data_AF-A0A957HRJ7-F1
#
_entry.id   AF-A0A957HRJ7-F1
#
_cell.length_a   1.000
_cell.length_b   1.000
_cell.length_c   1.000
_cell.angle_alpha   90.00
_cell.angle_beta   90.00
_cell.angle_gamma   90.00
#
_symmetry.space_group_name_H-M   'P 1'
#
loop_
_entity.id
_entity.type
_entity.pdbx_description
1 polymer ?
#
loop_
_entity_poly.entity_id
_entity_poly.type
_entity_poly.pdbx_seq_one_letter_code
_entity_poly.pdbx_strand_id
1 'polypeptide(L)'
;MHRLIERILSNFPDDSSYREQVYRLLRLNGALFAPAVGVLVWLVVETERPLNKERLLLFAMAFGLHLLFAWLDLSNVLDGAVAQASGSHGRFATWSAVLLLGPVALWIDLVGLLVRQLVFWWRKRPAGAYAVRQYWLFGKQLQVTLLRDTLPSLSVIFLWRQWGGAFPLVSVSSANLLSVAGMTLVRMGVALLMLTAIFAMMRYGRSDSRVETGRAYLKFGLALL
;
A
#
# COMPACT_ATOMS: atom_id res chain seq x y z
N MET A 1 -20.87 -13.77 -8.13
CA MET A 1 -20.48 -12.98 -6.93
C MET A 1 -21.64 -12.80 -5.95
N HIS A 2 -22.82 -12.34 -6.40
CA HIS A 2 -24.00 -12.11 -5.52
C HIS A 2 -24.40 -13.32 -4.64
N ARG A 3 -24.55 -14.52 -5.21
CA ARG A 3 -24.88 -15.75 -4.45
C ARG A 3 -23.84 -16.17 -3.40
N LEU A 4 -22.55 -15.84 -3.63
CA LEU A 4 -21.48 -16.12 -2.68
C LEU A 4 -21.58 -15.18 -1.47
N ILE A 5 -21.97 -13.92 -1.73
CA ILE A 5 -22.15 -12.90 -0.70
C ILE A 5 -23.34 -13.28 0.21
N GLU A 6 -24.47 -13.69 -0.36
CA GLU A 6 -25.63 -14.15 0.41
C GLU A 6 -25.30 -15.34 1.32
N ARG A 7 -24.54 -16.31 0.81
CA ARG A 7 -24.10 -17.49 1.58
C ARG A 7 -23.11 -17.17 2.69
N ILE A 8 -22.33 -16.10 2.55
CA ILE A 8 -21.45 -15.60 3.60
C ILE A 8 -22.27 -14.85 4.66
N LEU A 9 -23.26 -14.06 4.24
CA LEU A 9 -24.11 -13.24 5.11
C LEU A 9 -25.10 -14.05 5.94
N SER A 10 -25.50 -15.24 5.48
CA SER A 10 -26.33 -16.16 6.27
C SER A 10 -25.64 -16.69 7.52
N ASN A 11 -24.31 -16.58 7.62
CA ASN A 11 -23.53 -17.02 8.78
C ASN A 11 -23.35 -15.92 9.85
N PHE A 12 -23.88 -14.72 9.62
CA PHE A 12 -23.79 -13.60 10.55
C PHE A 12 -25.15 -13.29 11.20
N PRO A 13 -25.15 -12.74 12.43
CA PRO A 13 -26.36 -12.32 13.12
C PRO A 13 -27.23 -11.44 12.21
N ASP A 14 -28.55 -11.55 12.36
CA ASP A 14 -29.57 -10.85 11.54
C ASP A 14 -29.69 -9.37 11.91
N ASP A 15 -28.56 -8.72 12.20
CA ASP A 15 -28.45 -7.29 12.36
C ASP A 15 -28.32 -6.67 10.96
N SER A 16 -29.40 -6.01 10.52
CA SER A 16 -29.50 -5.34 9.22
C SER A 16 -28.38 -4.31 9.01
N SER A 17 -27.92 -3.65 10.08
CA SER A 17 -26.80 -2.70 10.05
C SER A 17 -25.47 -3.41 9.74
N TYR A 18 -25.27 -4.60 10.31
CA TYR A 18 -24.06 -5.39 10.10
C TYR A 18 -24.00 -5.99 8.68
N ARG A 19 -25.11 -6.56 8.20
CA ARG A 19 -25.17 -7.12 6.83
C ARG A 19 -24.93 -6.04 5.77
N GLU A 20 -25.48 -4.84 5.96
CA GLU A 20 -25.27 -3.74 5.03
C GLU A 20 -23.82 -3.23 5.04
N GLN A 21 -23.16 -3.17 6.21
CA GLN A 21 -21.73 -2.88 6.29
C GLN A 21 -20.88 -3.93 5.56
N VAL A 22 -21.20 -5.21 5.71
CA VAL A 22 -20.49 -6.31 5.02
C VAL A 22 -20.71 -6.24 3.51
N TYR A 23 -21.94 -6.02 3.04
CA TYR A 23 -22.24 -5.82 1.61
C TYR A 23 -21.45 -4.66 1.00
N ARG A 24 -21.37 -3.53 1.71
CA ARG A 24 -20.61 -2.35 1.26
C ARG A 24 -19.10 -2.64 1.20
N LEU A 25 -18.56 -3.33 2.19
CA LEU A 25 -17.15 -3.75 2.20
C LEU A 25 -16.84 -4.69 1.03
N LEU A 26 -17.75 -5.62 0.71
CA LEU A 26 -17.61 -6.55 -0.40
C LEU A 26 -17.62 -5.85 -1.77
N ARG A 27 -18.50 -4.86 -1.96
CA ARG A 27 -18.56 -4.09 -3.21
C ARG A 27 -17.30 -3.25 -3.43
N LEU A 28 -16.79 -2.59 -2.39
CA LEU A 28 -15.56 -1.80 -2.46
C LEU A 28 -14.32 -2.67 -2.72
N ASN A 29 -14.23 -3.84 -2.06
CA ASN A 29 -13.16 -4.79 -2.33
C ASN A 29 -13.18 -5.30 -3.77
N GLY A 30 -14.37 -5.46 -4.38
CA GLY A 30 -14.50 -5.85 -5.78
C GLY A 30 -13.99 -4.79 -6.76
N ALA A 31 -14.27 -3.51 -6.50
CA ALA A 31 -13.88 -2.40 -7.40
C ALA A 31 -12.35 -2.19 -7.45
N LEU A 32 -11.66 -2.35 -6.32
CA LEU A 32 -10.21 -2.20 -6.24
C LEU A 32 -9.44 -3.47 -6.63
N PHE A 33 -10.12 -4.63 -6.67
CA PHE A 33 -9.49 -5.91 -6.94
C PHE A 33 -8.83 -5.98 -8.32
N ALA A 34 -9.58 -5.67 -9.38
CA ALA A 34 -9.05 -5.77 -10.75
C ALA A 34 -7.84 -4.83 -10.99
N PRO A 35 -7.89 -3.54 -10.60
CA PRO A 35 -6.72 -2.66 -10.63
C PRO A 35 -5.54 -3.22 -9.82
N ALA A 36 -5.77 -3.71 -8.60
CA ALA A 36 -4.70 -4.25 -7.76
C ALA A 36 -4.03 -5.49 -8.38
N VAL A 37 -4.81 -6.38 -8.99
CA VAL A 37 -4.28 -7.53 -9.75
C VAL A 37 -3.44 -7.05 -10.93
N GLY A 38 -3.90 -6.04 -11.67
CA GLY A 38 -3.13 -5.44 -12.76
C GLY A 38 -1.78 -4.90 -12.30
N VAL A 39 -1.74 -4.23 -11.15
CA VAL A 39 -0.48 -3.74 -10.54
C VAL A 39 0.45 -4.90 -10.16
N LEU A 40 -0.10 -5.98 -9.59
CA LEU A 40 0.69 -7.15 -9.22
C LEU A 40 1.29 -7.83 -10.46
N VAL A 41 0.50 -7.98 -11.54
CA VAL A 41 1.00 -8.51 -12.82
C VAL A 41 2.10 -7.62 -13.38
N TRP A 42 1.90 -6.29 -13.37
CA TRP A 42 2.92 -5.35 -13.82
C TRP A 42 4.21 -5.47 -12.99
N LEU A 43 4.10 -5.59 -11.66
CA LEU A 43 5.27 -5.80 -10.80
C LEU A 43 6.05 -7.07 -11.17
N VAL A 44 5.34 -8.18 -11.44
CA VAL A 44 5.95 -9.45 -11.83
C VAL A 44 6.75 -9.29 -13.14
N VAL A 45 6.13 -8.72 -14.16
CA VAL A 45 6.78 -8.45 -15.46
C VAL A 45 7.99 -7.54 -15.30
N GLU A 46 7.90 -6.54 -14.43
CA GLU A 46 8.98 -5.58 -14.21
C GLU A 46 10.17 -6.18 -13.40
N THR A 47 9.98 -7.35 -12.78
CA THR A 47 10.95 -8.02 -11.87
C THR A 47 11.70 -9.19 -12.52
N GLU A 48 11.56 -9.46 -13.83
CA GLU A 48 12.02 -10.70 -14.51
C GLU A 48 13.50 -11.13 -14.32
N ARG A 49 14.38 -10.28 -13.78
CA ARG A 49 15.78 -10.63 -13.55
C ARG A 49 16.01 -11.26 -12.17
N PRO A 50 16.49 -12.52 -12.11
CA PRO A 50 16.85 -13.14 -10.84
C PRO A 50 17.96 -12.34 -10.14
N LEU A 51 17.88 -12.25 -8.82
CA LEU A 51 18.91 -11.62 -8.00
C LEU A 51 20.15 -12.53 -7.97
N ASN A 52 21.31 -11.99 -8.31
CA ASN A 52 22.58 -12.65 -7.98
C ASN A 52 22.83 -12.59 -6.46
N LYS A 53 23.82 -13.33 -5.97
CA LYS A 53 24.12 -13.45 -4.53
C LYS A 53 24.31 -12.08 -3.84
N GLU A 54 25.01 -11.16 -4.49
CA GLU A 54 25.27 -9.81 -3.95
C GLU A 54 23.99 -8.98 -3.85
N ARG A 55 23.15 -8.97 -4.90
CA ARG A 55 21.86 -8.27 -4.88
C ARG A 55 20.88 -8.91 -3.90
N LEU A 56 20.96 -10.22 -3.70
CA LEU A 56 20.15 -10.91 -2.69
C LEU A 56 20.51 -10.46 -1.27
N LEU A 57 21.79 -10.31 -0.97
CA LEU A 57 22.25 -9.78 0.33
C LEU A 57 21.78 -8.34 0.55
N LEU A 58 21.91 -7.48 -0.47
CA LEU A 58 21.40 -6.11 -0.41
C LEU A 58 19.89 -6.07 -0.24
N PHE A 59 19.15 -6.94 -0.95
CA PHE A 59 17.71 -7.08 -0.79
C PHE A 59 17.34 -7.51 0.63
N ALA A 60 18.03 -8.52 1.19
CA ALA A 60 17.80 -8.99 2.55
C ALA A 60 18.11 -7.90 3.59
N MET A 61 19.18 -7.12 3.40
CA MET A 61 19.52 -5.99 4.26
C MET A 61 18.45 -4.90 4.19
N ALA A 62 18.01 -4.52 2.99
CA ALA A 62 16.93 -3.55 2.79
C ALA A 62 15.62 -4.04 3.38
N PHE A 63 15.31 -5.33 3.25
CA PHE A 63 14.15 -5.95 3.87
C PHE A 63 14.23 -5.92 5.40
N GLY A 64 15.40 -6.23 5.98
CA GLY A 64 15.66 -6.13 7.41
C GLY A 64 15.48 -4.70 7.94
N LEU A 65 15.99 -3.70 7.22
CA LEU A 65 15.79 -2.28 7.54
C LEU A 65 14.32 -1.88 7.43
N HIS A 66 13.63 -2.30 6.36
CA HIS A 66 12.20 -2.06 6.21
C HIS A 66 11.43 -2.62 7.40
N LEU A 67 11.71 -3.85 7.82
CA LEU A 67 11.10 -4.41 9.02
C LEU A 67 11.46 -3.55 10.23
N LEU A 68 12.74 -3.32 10.53
CA LEU A 68 13.13 -2.51 11.69
C LEU A 68 12.35 -1.18 11.78
N PHE A 69 12.27 -0.44 10.67
CA PHE A 69 11.53 0.83 10.60
C PHE A 69 10.01 0.69 10.55
N ALA A 70 9.48 -0.44 10.08
CA ALA A 70 8.05 -0.71 10.12
C ALA A 70 7.56 -1.03 11.55
N TRP A 71 8.44 -1.55 12.41
CA TRP A 71 8.14 -1.91 13.79
C TRP A 71 8.52 -0.82 14.81
N LEU A 72 9.31 0.17 14.39
CA LEU A 72 9.60 1.35 15.21
C LEU A 72 8.35 2.23 15.31
N ASP A 73 7.68 2.17 16.45
CA ASP A 73 6.66 3.14 16.86
C ASP A 73 7.35 4.42 17.32
N LEU A 74 7.57 5.34 16.38
CA LEU A 74 7.86 6.72 16.73
C LEU A 74 6.53 7.36 17.14
N SER A 75 6.24 7.30 18.44
CA SER A 75 5.13 8.02 19.04
C SER A 75 5.40 9.52 18.95
N ASN A 76 4.67 10.22 18.09
CA ASN A 76 4.67 11.67 18.12
C ASN A 76 3.65 12.13 19.17
N VAL A 77 4.12 12.83 20.19
CA VAL A 77 3.24 13.56 21.11
C VAL A 77 2.87 14.87 20.41
N LEU A 78 1.66 14.93 19.87
CA LEU A 78 1.06 16.16 19.34
C LEU A 78 -0.19 16.45 20.18
N ASP A 79 -0.18 17.57 20.90
CA ASP A 79 -1.30 18.11 21.69
C ASP A 79 -2.03 17.09 22.59
N GLY A 80 -1.27 16.36 23.43
CA GLY A 80 -1.85 15.48 24.45
C GLY A 80 -2.52 14.20 23.92
N ALA A 81 -2.60 14.01 22.60
CA ALA A 81 -3.00 12.77 21.97
C ALA A 81 -1.77 12.02 21.44
N VAL A 82 -1.60 10.76 21.85
CA VAL A 82 -0.56 9.90 21.27
C VAL A 82 -0.99 9.50 19.86
N ALA A 83 -0.53 10.26 18.87
CA ALA A 83 -0.67 9.89 17.46
C ALA A 83 0.45 8.90 17.12
N GLN A 84 0.11 7.61 17.04
CA GLN A 84 1.05 6.60 16.55
C GLN A 84 1.23 6.77 15.04
N ALA A 85 2.39 7.31 14.62
CA ALA A 85 2.85 7.24 13.24
C ALA A 85 3.55 5.90 12.99
N SER A 86 2.89 4.79 13.32
CA SER A 86 3.44 3.44 13.17
C SER A 86 3.64 3.12 11.68
N GLY A 87 4.86 2.79 11.28
CA GLY A 87 5.13 2.16 9.97
C GLY A 87 5.22 3.07 8.74
N SER A 88 5.30 4.40 8.87
CA SER A 88 5.57 5.30 7.72
C SER A 88 7.02 5.21 7.23
N HIS A 89 7.96 4.98 8.15
CA HIS A 89 9.41 5.03 7.90
C HIS A 89 9.92 3.88 7.02
N GLY A 90 9.30 2.69 7.11
CA GLY A 90 9.65 1.55 6.25
C GLY A 90 9.53 1.86 4.75
N ARG A 91 8.70 2.83 4.36
CA ARG A 91 8.52 3.23 2.95
C ARG A 91 9.69 4.01 2.38
N PHE A 92 10.42 4.76 3.22
CA PHE A 92 11.66 5.40 2.81
C PHE A 92 12.73 4.35 2.52
N ALA A 93 12.87 3.35 3.41
CA ALA A 93 13.78 2.23 3.20
C ALA A 93 13.46 1.47 1.90
N THR A 94 12.18 1.18 1.64
CA THR A 94 11.77 0.50 0.40
C THR A 94 12.08 1.35 -0.83
N TRP A 95 11.83 2.66 -0.80
CA TRP A 95 12.12 3.53 -1.94
C TRP A 95 13.61 3.65 -2.21
N SER A 96 14.43 3.83 -1.18
CA SER A 96 15.89 3.79 -1.30
C SER A 96 16.37 2.47 -1.89
N ALA A 97 15.76 1.36 -1.48
CA ALA A 97 16.04 0.05 -2.05
C ALA A 97 15.64 -0.05 -3.53
N VAL A 98 14.54 0.58 -3.95
CA VAL A 98 14.16 0.66 -5.38
C VAL A 98 15.20 1.39 -6.20
N LEU A 99 15.78 2.46 -5.67
CA LEU A 99 16.85 3.19 -6.35
C LEU A 99 18.13 2.34 -6.51
N LEU A 100 18.42 1.46 -5.54
CA LEU A 100 19.63 0.63 -5.49
C LEU A 100 19.49 -0.76 -6.12
N LEU A 101 18.29 -1.32 -6.17
CA LEU A 101 18.04 -2.69 -6.64
C LEU A 101 17.05 -2.72 -7.81
N GLY A 102 16.40 -1.59 -8.10
CA GLY A 102 15.38 -1.48 -9.11
C GLY A 102 14.02 -1.99 -8.63
N PRO A 103 13.15 -2.38 -9.58
CA PRO A 103 11.75 -2.74 -9.32
C PRO A 103 11.56 -3.90 -8.34
N VAL A 104 12.54 -4.81 -8.28
CA VAL A 104 12.54 -5.95 -7.35
C VAL A 104 12.37 -5.53 -5.89
N ALA A 105 12.88 -4.36 -5.50
CA ALA A 105 12.74 -3.88 -4.13
C ALA A 105 11.29 -3.56 -3.74
N LEU A 106 10.38 -3.36 -4.70
CA LEU A 106 8.95 -3.15 -4.40
C LEU A 106 8.30 -4.37 -3.74
N TRP A 107 8.90 -5.56 -3.90
CA TRP A 107 8.46 -6.76 -3.18
C TRP A 107 8.68 -6.66 -1.67
N ILE A 108 9.58 -5.79 -1.19
CA ILE A 108 9.86 -5.63 0.25
C ILE A 108 8.59 -5.24 1.00
N ASP A 109 7.82 -4.26 0.50
CA ASP A 109 6.57 -3.83 1.15
C ASP A 109 5.52 -4.94 1.16
N LEU A 110 5.40 -5.69 0.05
CA LEU A 110 4.42 -6.78 -0.09
C LEU A 110 4.76 -7.98 0.80
N VAL A 111 6.01 -8.43 0.75
CA VAL A 111 6.51 -9.53 1.60
C VAL A 111 6.46 -9.09 3.06
N GLY A 112 6.82 -7.85 3.38
CA GLY A 112 6.73 -7.31 4.74
C GLY A 112 5.30 -7.32 5.26
N LEU A 113 4.31 -6.95 4.41
CA LEU A 113 2.89 -7.03 4.75
C LEU A 113 2.44 -8.48 4.99
N LEU A 114 2.85 -9.42 4.14
CA LEU A 114 2.54 -10.85 4.28
C LEU A 114 3.15 -11.43 5.56
N VAL A 115 4.41 -11.12 5.86
CA VAL A 115 5.10 -11.58 7.07
C VAL A 115 4.39 -11.05 8.32
N ARG A 116 4.05 -9.76 8.37
CA ARG A 116 3.30 -9.18 9.50
C ARG A 116 1.95 -9.89 9.70
N GLN A 117 1.24 -10.16 8.61
CA GLN A 117 -0.04 -10.87 8.67
C GLN A 117 0.14 -12.31 9.17
N LEU A 118 1.15 -13.02 8.67
CA LEU A 118 1.43 -14.39 9.06
C LEU A 118 1.82 -14.48 10.54
N VAL A 119 2.66 -13.57 11.02
CA VAL A 119 3.03 -13.46 12.44
C VAL A 119 1.80 -13.15 13.29
N PHE A 120 0.92 -12.25 12.84
CA PHE A 120 -0.32 -11.94 13.54
C PHE A 120 -1.22 -13.18 13.65
N TRP A 121 -1.45 -13.90 12.56
CA TRP A 121 -2.25 -15.13 12.55
C TRP A 121 -1.65 -16.22 13.43
N TRP A 122 -0.33 -16.39 13.38
CA TRP A 122 0.35 -17.38 14.20
C TRP A 122 0.22 -17.08 15.69
N ARG A 123 0.36 -15.81 16.10
CA ARG A 123 0.30 -15.38 17.50
C ARG A 123 -1.13 -15.34 18.06
N LYS A 124 -2.10 -14.84 17.27
CA LYS A 124 -3.46 -14.58 17.74
C LYS A 124 -4.45 -15.70 17.41
N ARG A 125 -4.11 -16.59 16.48
CA ARG A 125 -4.95 -17.73 16.03
C ARG A 125 -6.42 -17.33 15.91
N PRO A 126 -6.74 -16.32 15.09
CA PRO A 126 -8.10 -15.81 15.02
C PRO A 126 -9.05 -16.93 14.59
N ALA A 127 -10.19 -17.06 15.26
CA ALA A 127 -11.20 -18.09 14.99
C ALA A 127 -12.57 -17.48 14.67
N GLY A 128 -13.44 -18.25 14.00
CA GLY A 128 -14.82 -17.88 13.69
C GLY A 128 -14.95 -16.57 12.90
N ALA A 129 -15.97 -15.78 13.24
CA ALA A 129 -16.26 -14.50 12.57
C ALA A 129 -15.09 -13.50 12.61
N TYR A 130 -14.25 -13.55 13.66
CA TYR A 130 -13.08 -12.68 13.79
C TYR A 130 -12.02 -13.01 12.73
N ALA A 131 -11.79 -14.29 12.43
CA ALA A 131 -10.85 -14.72 11.39
C ALA A 131 -11.27 -14.21 10.00
N VAL A 132 -12.56 -14.35 9.69
CA VAL A 132 -13.13 -13.87 8.42
C VAL A 132 -12.93 -12.37 8.28
N ARG A 133 -13.24 -11.59 9.33
CA ARG A 133 -13.02 -10.14 9.34
C ARG A 133 -11.54 -9.78 9.11
N GLN A 134 -10.61 -10.48 9.76
CA GLN A 134 -9.17 -10.23 9.60
C GLN A 134 -8.68 -10.53 8.19
N TYR A 135 -9.15 -11.63 7.58
CA TYR A 135 -8.85 -11.94 6.18
C TYR A 135 -9.31 -10.82 5.23
N TRP A 136 -10.51 -10.29 5.44
CA TRP A 136 -11.03 -9.17 4.65
C TRP A 136 -10.24 -7.88 4.83
N LEU A 137 -9.87 -7.54 6.07
CA LEU A 137 -9.06 -6.36 6.35
C LEU A 137 -7.67 -6.48 5.70
N PHE A 138 -7.07 -7.67 5.75
CA PHE A 138 -5.81 -7.94 5.07
C PHE A 138 -5.91 -7.78 3.56
N GLY A 139 -6.94 -8.37 2.92
CA GLY A 139 -7.16 -8.22 1.47
C GLY A 139 -7.29 -6.75 1.07
N LYS A 140 -8.03 -5.95 1.84
CA LYS A 140 -8.15 -4.51 1.62
C LYS A 140 -6.80 -3.80 1.79
N GLN A 141 -6.05 -4.13 2.83
CA GLN A 141 -4.73 -3.53 3.08
C GLN A 141 -3.77 -3.85 1.93
N LEU A 142 -3.79 -5.07 1.41
CA LEU A 142 -3.00 -5.47 0.25
C LEU A 142 -3.38 -4.67 -1.00
N GLN A 143 -4.68 -4.58 -1.32
CA GLN A 143 -5.15 -3.78 -2.46
C GLN A 143 -4.73 -2.32 -2.35
N VAL A 144 -4.91 -1.71 -1.17
CA VAL A 144 -4.49 -0.32 -0.92
C VAL A 144 -2.98 -0.17 -1.02
N THR A 145 -2.19 -1.12 -0.53
CA THR A 145 -0.72 -1.08 -0.65
C THR A 145 -0.29 -1.12 -2.11
N LEU A 146 -0.88 -2.03 -2.90
CA LEU A 146 -0.61 -2.13 -4.34
C LEU A 146 -0.96 -0.82 -5.06
N LEU A 147 -2.14 -0.26 -4.84
CA LEU A 147 -2.60 0.93 -5.56
C LEU A 147 -1.98 2.23 -5.08
N ARG A 148 -1.70 2.36 -3.78
CA ARG A 148 -1.17 3.59 -3.18
C ARG A 148 0.35 3.65 -3.24
N ASP A 149 1.04 2.53 -3.07
CA ASP A 149 2.50 2.53 -2.91
C ASP A 149 3.19 1.89 -4.11
N THR A 150 2.75 0.71 -4.55
CA THR A 150 3.40 -0.01 -5.66
C THR A 150 3.15 0.66 -7.01
N LEU A 151 1.89 1.01 -7.32
CA LEU A 151 1.53 1.60 -8.62
C LEU A 151 2.23 2.94 -8.91
N PRO A 152 2.28 3.92 -7.98
CA PRO A 152 3.05 5.15 -8.21
C PRO A 152 4.54 4.88 -8.42
N SER A 153 5.09 3.91 -7.68
CA SER A 153 6.51 3.55 -7.80
C SER A 153 6.80 2.92 -9.17
N LEU A 154 5.97 1.98 -9.62
CA LEU A 154 6.07 1.37 -10.96
C LEU A 154 5.90 2.41 -12.07
N SER A 155 4.95 3.34 -11.92
CA SER A 155 4.72 4.40 -12.89
C SER A 155 5.97 5.27 -13.09
N VAL A 156 6.62 5.65 -11.98
CA VAL A 156 7.86 6.44 -12.03
C VAL A 156 9.04 5.65 -12.57
N ILE A 157 9.20 4.39 -12.17
CA ILE A 157 10.23 3.49 -12.72
C ILE A 157 10.07 3.39 -14.25
N PHE A 158 8.84 3.20 -14.72
CA PHE A 158 8.54 3.11 -16.13
C PHE A 158 8.89 4.41 -16.87
N LEU A 159 8.44 5.56 -16.38
CA LEU A 159 8.77 6.86 -16.97
C LEU A 159 10.28 7.12 -16.99
N TRP A 160 10.98 6.76 -15.91
CA TRP A 160 12.44 6.88 -15.83
C TRP A 160 13.15 6.04 -16.90
N ARG A 161 12.72 4.79 -17.09
CA ARG A 161 13.25 3.91 -18.14
C ARG A 161 12.97 4.47 -19.54
N GLN A 162 11.80 5.06 -19.76
CA GLN A 162 11.46 5.71 -21.04
C GLN A 162 12.38 6.90 -21.35
N TRP A 163 12.89 7.59 -20.32
CA TRP A 163 13.87 8.67 -20.48
C TRP A 163 15.32 8.19 -20.56
N GLY A 164 15.55 6.89 -20.79
CA GLY A 164 16.89 6.30 -20.88
C GLY A 164 17.56 6.04 -19.53
N GLY A 165 16.82 6.21 -18.44
CA GLY A 165 17.27 5.90 -17.10
C GLY A 165 17.44 4.40 -16.88
N ALA A 166 18.48 4.02 -16.13
CA ALA A 166 18.75 2.63 -15.76
C ALA A 166 18.77 2.44 -14.25
N PHE A 167 18.44 1.22 -13.82
CA PHE A 167 18.64 0.75 -12.45
C PHE A 167 19.64 -0.43 -12.46
N PRO A 168 20.48 -0.57 -11.42
CA PRO A 168 20.60 0.30 -10.24
C PRO A 168 21.23 1.66 -10.55
N LEU A 169 21.03 2.66 -9.70
CA LEU A 169 21.72 3.95 -9.84
C LEU A 169 23.23 3.76 -9.68
N VAL A 170 23.99 4.05 -10.74
CA VAL A 170 25.42 3.73 -10.85
C VAL A 170 26.31 4.70 -10.08
N SER A 171 25.85 5.93 -9.80
CA SER A 171 26.64 6.93 -9.07
C SER A 171 25.79 7.97 -8.34
N VAL A 172 26.35 8.52 -7.26
CA VAL A 172 25.74 9.62 -6.48
C VAL A 172 26.27 10.97 -6.99
N SER A 173 26.11 11.23 -8.28
CA SER A 173 26.41 12.56 -8.84
C SER A 173 25.27 13.54 -8.52
N SER A 174 25.56 14.85 -8.53
CA SER A 174 24.53 15.89 -8.32
C SER A 174 23.39 15.81 -9.34
N ALA A 175 23.71 15.48 -10.60
CA ALA A 175 22.71 15.25 -11.65
C ALA A 175 21.79 14.05 -11.36
N ASN A 176 22.35 12.97 -10.80
CA ASN A 176 21.57 11.80 -10.40
C ASN A 176 20.71 12.10 -9.17
N LEU A 177 21.22 12.89 -8.21
CA LEU A 177 20.45 13.32 -7.04
C LEU A 177 19.24 14.17 -7.44
N LEU A 178 19.41 15.10 -8.40
CA LEU A 178 18.30 15.91 -8.91
C LEU A 178 17.25 15.04 -9.61
N SER A 179 17.69 14.07 -10.42
CA SER A 179 16.80 13.08 -11.05
C SER A 179 16.03 12.27 -10.01
N VAL A 180 16.69 11.78 -8.96
CA VAL A 180 16.07 11.05 -7.86
C VAL A 180 15.04 11.90 -7.11
N ALA A 181 15.35 13.16 -6.85
CA ALA A 181 14.42 14.10 -6.23
C ALA A 181 13.18 14.29 -7.12
N GLY A 182 13.37 14.52 -8.42
CA GLY A 182 12.28 14.62 -9.40
C GLY A 182 11.41 13.36 -9.44
N MET A 183 12.02 12.17 -9.52
CA MET A 183 11.31 10.89 -9.47
C MET A 183 10.50 10.73 -8.18
N THR A 184 11.06 11.16 -7.05
CA THR A 184 10.39 11.11 -5.76
C THR A 184 9.17 12.03 -5.73
N LEU A 185 9.29 13.24 -6.29
CA LEU A 185 8.17 14.18 -6.40
C LEU A 185 7.06 13.67 -7.32
N VAL A 186 7.40 13.13 -8.49
CA VAL A 186 6.42 12.52 -9.41
C VAL A 186 5.72 11.34 -8.72
N ARG A 187 6.47 10.50 -8.00
CA ARG A 187 5.91 9.37 -7.24
C ARG A 187 4.90 9.87 -6.20
N MET A 188 5.26 10.92 -5.45
CA MET A 188 4.36 11.53 -4.47
C MET A 188 3.10 12.10 -5.14
N GLY A 189 3.24 12.79 -6.27
CA GLY A 189 2.11 13.30 -7.04
C GLY A 189 1.15 12.19 -7.49
N VAL A 190 1.68 11.12 -8.09
CA VAL A 190 0.86 9.96 -8.50
C VAL A 190 0.22 9.27 -7.29
N ALA A 191 0.94 9.14 -6.17
CA ALA A 191 0.39 8.58 -4.95
C ALA A 191 -0.78 9.42 -4.38
N LEU A 192 -0.65 10.75 -4.41
CA LEU A 192 -1.72 11.67 -3.99
C LEU A 192 -2.94 11.59 -4.90
N LEU A 193 -2.75 11.49 -6.21
CA LEU A 193 -3.84 11.28 -7.17
C LEU A 193 -4.55 9.95 -6.92
N MET A 194 -3.81 8.86 -6.71
CA MET A 194 -4.39 7.56 -6.38
C MET A 194 -5.15 7.60 -5.06
N LEU A 195 -4.59 8.25 -4.04
CA LEU A 195 -5.26 8.42 -2.76
C LEU A 195 -6.59 9.17 -2.94
N THR A 196 -6.58 10.25 -3.72
CA THR A 196 -7.78 11.04 -4.05
C THR A 196 -8.82 10.19 -4.79
N ALA A 197 -8.40 9.39 -5.77
CA ALA A 197 -9.29 8.49 -6.50
C ALA A 197 -9.90 7.41 -5.60
N ILE A 198 -9.09 6.76 -4.76
CA ILE A 198 -9.55 5.76 -3.78
C ILE A 198 -10.56 6.40 -2.81
N PHE A 199 -10.30 7.61 -2.31
CA PHE A 199 -11.24 8.34 -1.45
C PHE A 199 -12.53 8.72 -2.19
N ALA A 200 -12.44 9.20 -3.42
CA ALA A 200 -13.61 9.53 -4.23
C ALA A 200 -14.49 8.29 -4.47
N MET A 201 -13.89 7.14 -4.79
CA MET A 201 -14.61 5.86 -4.89
C MET A 201 -15.26 5.45 -3.56
N MET A 202 -14.55 5.61 -2.44
CA MET A 202 -15.12 5.35 -1.11
C MET A 202 -16.26 6.32 -0.75
N ARG A 203 -16.23 7.55 -1.28
CA ARG A 203 -17.26 8.57 -1.05
C ARG A 203 -18.50 8.33 -1.92
N TYR A 204 -18.33 7.96 -3.18
CA TYR A 204 -19.44 7.59 -4.08
C TYR A 204 -20.20 6.34 -3.61
N GLY A 205 -19.59 5.50 -2.77
CA GLY A 205 -20.25 4.37 -2.10
C GLY A 205 -21.03 4.72 -0.82
N ARG A 206 -21.12 5.99 -0.40
CA ARG A 206 -21.79 6.42 0.85
C ARG A 206 -23.00 7.31 0.56
N SER A 207 -24.20 6.81 0.89
CA SER A 207 -25.39 7.63 1.11
C SER A 207 -25.22 8.46 2.42
N ASP A 208 -25.19 9.78 2.20
CA ASP A 208 -25.45 10.96 3.03
C ASP A 208 -24.68 11.35 4.30
N SER A 209 -24.28 10.51 5.26
CA SER A 209 -23.92 11.09 6.58
C SER A 209 -22.45 11.48 6.86
N ARG A 210 -21.52 11.45 5.88
CA ARG A 210 -20.08 11.79 6.11
C ARG A 210 -19.43 12.66 5.03
N VAL A 211 -20.20 13.60 4.49
CA VAL A 211 -19.76 14.59 3.49
C VAL A 211 -18.70 15.56 4.06
N GLU A 212 -18.68 15.78 5.38
CA GLU A 212 -17.79 16.75 6.03
C GLU A 212 -16.35 16.24 6.21
N THR A 213 -16.15 15.00 6.63
CA THR A 213 -14.80 14.43 6.83
C THR A 213 -14.05 14.37 5.50
N GLY A 214 -14.73 14.00 4.41
CA GLY A 214 -14.13 13.99 3.07
C GLY A 214 -13.80 15.39 2.53
N ARG A 215 -14.55 16.44 2.91
CA ARG A 215 -14.21 17.83 2.58
C ARG A 215 -12.97 18.31 3.37
N ALA A 216 -12.80 17.89 4.62
CA ALA A 216 -11.63 18.24 5.43
C ALA A 216 -10.32 17.70 4.83
N TYR A 217 -10.31 16.44 4.36
CA TYR A 217 -9.11 15.86 3.73
C TYR A 217 -8.85 16.37 2.31
N LEU A 218 -9.89 16.71 1.55
CA LEU A 218 -9.72 17.38 0.24
C LEU A 218 -9.16 18.78 0.40
N LYS A 219 -9.64 19.54 1.41
CA LYS A 219 -9.05 20.82 1.81
C LYS A 219 -7.61 20.66 2.29
N PHE A 220 -7.30 19.61 3.04
CA PHE A 220 -5.94 19.32 3.49
C PHE A 220 -5.00 18.94 2.33
N GLY A 221 -5.47 18.11 1.38
CA GLY A 221 -4.71 17.75 0.18
C GLY A 221 -4.49 18.93 -0.77
N LEU A 222 -5.47 19.83 -0.88
CA LEU A 222 -5.32 21.08 -1.64
C LEU A 222 -4.45 22.12 -0.92
N ALA A 223 -4.34 22.07 0.41
CA ALA A 223 -3.48 22.96 1.20
C ALA A 223 -2.01 22.50 1.24
N LEU A 224 -1.71 21.28 0.80
CA LEU A 224 -0.36 20.71 0.70
C LEU A 224 0.24 20.82 -0.71
N LEU A 225 -0.55 21.28 -1.69
CA LEU A 225 -0.12 21.66 -3.04
C LEU A 225 0.14 23.17 -3.08
#